data_AF-A0A3B9N4M5-F1
#
_entry.id   AF-A0A3B9N4M5-F1
#
_cell.length_a   1.000
_cell.length_b   1.000
_cell.length_c   1.000
_cell.angle_alpha   90.00
_cell.angle_beta   90.00
_cell.angle_gamma   90.00
#
_symmetry.space_group_name_H-M   'P 1'
#
loop_
_entity.id
_entity.type
_entity.pdbx_description
1 polymer ?
#
loop_
_entity_poly.entity_id
_entity_poly.type
_entity_poly.pdbx_seq_one_letter_code
_entity_poly.pdbx_strand_id
1 'polypeptide(L)'
;MEEQDDNKSNGKKVNIYYLLIGTIFILFFAVYIFTRPAIFDSFVLVESGTLGDAIGGITSPIIGLLGAILVYKSFEAQIEANKLQRKIMKNEIERSNALKDFNTLMDVFKQIKEDYNDLKYGESYGKSAIIAFRAHFEVDPNRFRKKSFYNDFTYHIQVFNLLIDRVENSMIESADKNMLNNLIVFFYKSKLRIHVRKFIKICISEKTLPGFTMRLKKLDEKIENIFIED
;
A
#
# COMPACT_ATOMS: atom_id res chain seq x y z
N MET A 1 -8.83 -29.61 7.01
CA MET A 1 -8.91 -28.53 8.00
C MET A 1 -9.43 -27.33 7.23
N GLU A 2 -10.75 -27.34 7.01
CA GLU A 2 -11.72 -26.60 7.86
C GLU A 2 -11.52 -25.10 7.62
N GLU A 3 -12.47 -24.32 7.13
CA GLU A 3 -13.92 -24.49 7.00
C GLU A 3 -14.32 -23.35 6.04
N GLN A 4 -14.85 -23.67 4.85
CA GLN A 4 -15.59 -22.68 4.07
C GLN A 4 -16.96 -22.54 4.72
N ASP A 5 -17.01 -21.71 5.76
CA ASP A 5 -18.26 -21.31 6.38
C ASP A 5 -18.79 -20.09 5.63
N ASP A 6 -19.25 -20.34 4.40
CA ASP A 6 -20.21 -19.47 3.69
C ASP A 6 -21.52 -19.51 4.46
N ASN A 7 -21.54 -18.87 5.63
CA ASN A 7 -22.76 -18.64 6.38
C ASN A 7 -23.53 -17.55 5.65
N LYS A 8 -24.26 -18.03 4.65
CA LYS A 8 -25.32 -17.39 3.89
C LYS A 8 -26.27 -16.72 4.89
N SER A 9 -26.00 -15.46 5.21
CA SER A 9 -26.99 -14.58 5.81
C SER A 9 -28.11 -14.42 4.80
N ASN A 10 -29.07 -15.35 4.85
CA ASN A 10 -30.39 -15.25 4.25
C ASN A 10 -31.18 -14.15 5.00
N GLY A 11 -30.64 -12.93 5.03
CA GLY A 11 -31.43 -11.74 5.24
C GLY A 11 -32.34 -11.61 4.04
N LYS A 12 -33.61 -12.01 4.18
CA LYS A 12 -34.64 -11.78 3.16
C LYS A 12 -34.56 -10.32 2.74
N LYS A 13 -34.03 -10.05 1.53
CA LYS A 13 -34.08 -8.72 0.91
C LYS A 13 -35.55 -8.45 0.59
N VAL A 14 -36.27 -7.86 1.53
CA VAL A 14 -37.63 -7.38 1.27
C VAL A 14 -37.49 -6.28 0.23
N ASN A 15 -37.98 -6.57 -0.98
CA ASN A 15 -37.87 -5.63 -2.09
C ASN A 15 -38.64 -4.36 -1.76
N ILE A 16 -37.97 -3.20 -1.80
CA ILE A 16 -38.54 -1.90 -1.40
C ILE A 16 -39.83 -1.57 -2.17
N TYR A 17 -39.98 -2.09 -3.39
CA TYR A 17 -41.21 -1.97 -4.18
C TYR A 17 -42.42 -2.63 -3.50
N TYR A 18 -42.25 -3.76 -2.81
CA TYR A 18 -43.34 -4.40 -2.05
C TYR A 18 -43.75 -3.56 -0.83
N LEU A 19 -42.80 -2.84 -0.22
CA LEU A 19 -43.08 -1.96 0.90
C LEU A 19 -43.89 -0.74 0.43
N LEU A 20 -43.47 -0.11 -0.67
CA LEU A 20 -44.19 1.03 -1.27
C LEU A 20 -45.61 0.66 -1.76
N ILE A 21 -45.74 -0.44 -2.48
CA ILE A 21 -47.05 -0.94 -2.97
C ILE A 21 -47.93 -1.33 -1.79
N GLY A 22 -47.36 -1.99 -0.78
CA GLY A 22 -48.07 -2.35 0.45
C GLY A 22 -48.59 -1.13 1.20
N THR A 23 -47.77 -0.08 1.34
CA THR A 23 -48.19 1.16 2.01
C THR A 23 -49.31 1.87 1.26
N ILE A 24 -49.21 1.99 -0.07
CA ILE A 24 -50.28 2.59 -0.89
C ILE A 24 -51.57 1.78 -0.76
N PHE A 25 -51.48 0.44 -0.84
CA PHE A 25 -52.64 -0.43 -0.73
C PHE A 25 -53.32 -0.34 0.63
N ILE A 26 -52.56 -0.30 1.72
CA ILE A 26 -53.07 -0.14 3.09
C ILE A 26 -53.78 1.21 3.25
N LEU A 27 -53.25 2.29 2.69
CA LEU A 27 -53.88 3.62 2.75
C LEU A 27 -55.23 3.63 2.02
N PHE A 28 -55.31 3.06 0.81
CA PHE A 28 -56.57 2.94 0.08
C PHE A 28 -57.58 2.04 0.81
N PHE A 29 -57.11 0.93 1.38
CA PHE A 29 -57.97 -0.01 2.09
C PHE A 29 -58.50 0.56 3.41
N ALA A 30 -57.68 1.32 4.14
CA ALA A 30 -58.08 2.01 5.36
C ALA A 30 -59.20 3.02 5.07
N VAL A 31 -59.02 3.90 4.06
CA VAL A 31 -60.06 4.85 3.64
C VAL A 31 -61.34 4.11 3.26
N TYR A 32 -61.23 3.00 2.52
CA TYR A 32 -62.38 2.21 2.10
C TYR A 32 -63.18 1.60 3.26
N ILE A 33 -62.49 1.01 4.27
CA ILE A 33 -63.15 0.41 5.44
C ILE A 33 -63.77 1.48 6.33
N PHE A 34 -63.05 2.55 6.60
CA PHE A 34 -63.49 3.58 7.56
C PHE A 34 -64.59 4.52 7.01
N THR A 35 -64.88 4.48 5.71
CA THR A 35 -65.97 5.24 5.08
C THR A 35 -67.31 4.47 5.08
N ARG A 36 -67.36 3.21 5.55
CA ARG A 36 -68.60 2.40 5.60
C ARG A 36 -69.35 2.59 6.93
N PRO A 37 -70.70 2.47 6.94
CA PRO A 37 -71.48 2.57 8.17
C PRO A 37 -71.08 1.47 9.16
N ALA A 38 -70.97 1.84 10.44
CA ALA A 38 -70.52 0.96 11.51
C ALA A 38 -71.43 -0.28 11.64
N ILE A 39 -70.83 -1.46 11.82
CA ILE A 39 -71.55 -2.74 11.94
C ILE A 39 -72.24 -2.88 13.32
N PHE A 40 -71.81 -2.10 14.31
CA PHE A 40 -72.34 -2.07 15.67
C PHE A 40 -72.62 -0.63 16.12
N ASP A 41 -73.77 -0.38 16.74
CA ASP A 41 -74.18 0.97 17.20
C ASP A 41 -73.20 1.59 18.22
N SER A 42 -72.41 0.77 18.93
CA SER A 42 -71.35 1.21 19.86
C SER A 42 -70.10 1.76 19.16
N PHE A 43 -69.99 1.58 17.84
CA PHE A 43 -68.88 2.05 16.99
C PHE A 43 -69.31 3.20 16.08
N VAL A 44 -70.47 3.80 16.32
CA VAL A 44 -70.91 4.98 15.58
C VAL A 44 -70.06 6.17 16.01
N LEU A 45 -69.02 6.43 15.24
CA LEU A 45 -68.24 7.67 15.30
C LEU A 45 -69.07 8.76 14.60
N VAL A 46 -70.08 9.28 15.31
CA VAL A 46 -71.10 10.21 14.78
C VAL A 46 -70.47 11.53 14.30
N GLU A 47 -69.27 11.88 14.76
CA GLU A 47 -68.55 13.08 14.31
C GLU A 47 -67.28 12.69 13.55
N SER A 48 -67.14 13.23 12.34
CA SER A 48 -66.03 12.97 11.41
C SER A 48 -64.64 13.28 11.99
N GLY A 49 -64.55 14.11 13.03
CA GLY A 49 -63.31 14.37 13.78
C GLY A 49 -62.86 13.18 14.64
N THR A 50 -63.79 12.49 15.30
CA THR A 50 -63.48 11.45 16.30
C THR A 50 -62.89 10.18 15.69
N LEU A 51 -63.27 9.87 14.44
CA LEU A 51 -62.71 8.75 13.67
C LEU A 51 -61.26 9.01 13.25
N GLY A 52 -60.96 10.23 12.81
CA GLY A 52 -59.60 10.67 12.48
C GLY A 52 -58.70 10.65 13.72
N ASP A 53 -59.22 11.10 14.87
CA ASP A 53 -58.51 11.10 16.14
C ASP A 53 -58.24 9.69 16.68
N ALA A 54 -59.19 8.76 16.52
CA ALA A 54 -59.01 7.36 16.93
C ALA A 54 -57.99 6.61 16.04
N ILE A 55 -58.05 6.80 14.72
CA ILE A 55 -57.08 6.21 13.79
C ILE A 55 -55.70 6.84 14.03
N GLY A 56 -55.61 8.16 14.13
CA GLY A 56 -54.36 8.88 14.39
C GLY A 56 -53.74 8.47 15.73
N GLY A 57 -54.54 8.39 16.80
CA GLY A 57 -54.08 8.01 18.13
C GLY A 57 -53.50 6.60 18.22
N ILE A 58 -54.06 5.63 17.48
CA ILE A 58 -53.56 4.24 17.47
C ILE A 58 -52.43 4.05 16.47
N THR A 59 -52.50 4.69 15.30
CA THR A 59 -51.51 4.50 14.23
C THR A 59 -50.22 5.29 14.47
N SER A 60 -50.26 6.47 15.10
CA SER A 60 -49.06 7.27 15.37
C SER A 60 -47.99 6.52 16.18
N PRO A 61 -48.30 5.85 17.30
CA PRO A 61 -47.30 5.06 18.04
C PRO A 61 -46.73 3.89 17.23
N ILE A 62 -47.56 3.23 16.41
CA ILE A 62 -47.13 2.11 15.56
C ILE A 62 -46.20 2.60 14.46
N ILE A 63 -46.55 3.69 13.77
CA ILE A 63 -45.71 4.32 12.75
C ILE A 63 -44.40 4.83 13.37
N GLY A 64 -44.46 5.44 14.56
CA GLY A 64 -43.28 5.87 15.31
C GLY A 64 -42.36 4.70 15.66
N LEU A 65 -42.91 3.57 16.11
CA LEU A 65 -42.15 2.36 16.39
C LEU A 65 -41.52 1.77 15.13
N LEU A 66 -42.28 1.66 14.03
CA LEU A 66 -41.78 1.20 12.75
C LEU A 66 -40.66 2.12 12.22
N GLY A 67 -40.84 3.43 12.33
CA GLY A 67 -39.82 4.42 11.99
C GLY A 67 -38.55 4.25 12.81
N ALA A 68 -38.67 4.08 14.14
CA ALA A 68 -37.54 3.83 15.01
C ALA A 68 -36.81 2.52 14.66
N ILE A 69 -37.54 1.44 14.35
CA ILE A 69 -36.96 0.15 13.92
C ILE A 69 -36.21 0.32 12.60
N LEU A 70 -36.78 1.02 11.62
CA LEU A 70 -36.14 1.26 10.32
C LEU A 70 -34.88 2.12 10.46
N VAL A 71 -34.91 3.16 11.30
CA VAL A 71 -33.76 4.00 11.62
C VAL A 71 -32.67 3.16 12.30
N TYR A 72 -33.02 2.34 13.29
CA TYR A 72 -32.09 1.43 13.94
C TYR A 72 -31.43 0.49 12.93
N LYS A 73 -32.21 -0.14 12.04
CA LYS A 73 -31.70 -1.03 10.99
C LYS A 73 -30.82 -0.30 9.98
N SER A 74 -31.13 0.95 9.66
CA SER A 74 -30.28 1.78 8.81
C SER A 74 -28.93 2.05 9.47
N PHE A 75 -28.91 2.41 10.76
CA PHE A 75 -27.66 2.63 11.49
C PHE A 75 -26.82 1.35 11.60
N GLU A 76 -27.45 0.20 11.84
CA GLU A 76 -26.76 -1.11 11.86
C GLU A 76 -26.01 -1.36 10.53
N ALA A 77 -26.70 -1.19 9.39
CA ALA A 77 -26.11 -1.35 8.07
C ALA A 77 -25.01 -0.31 7.78
N GLN A 78 -25.18 0.94 8.20
CA GLN A 78 -24.18 1.99 8.05
C GLN A 78 -22.90 1.67 8.84
N ILE A 79 -23.02 1.13 10.07
CA ILE A 79 -21.87 0.72 10.88
C ILE A 79 -21.10 -0.42 10.21
N GLU A 80 -21.81 -1.40 9.65
CA GLU A 80 -21.20 -2.51 8.90
C GLU A 80 -20.45 -2.01 7.66
N ALA A 81 -21.09 -1.15 6.86
CA ALA A 81 -20.47 -0.55 5.68
C ALA A 81 -19.20 0.25 6.03
N ASN A 82 -19.23 1.03 7.11
CA ASN A 82 -18.08 1.78 7.60
C ASN A 82 -16.91 0.87 8.03
N LYS A 83 -17.20 -0.26 8.68
CA LYS A 83 -16.17 -1.25 9.04
C LYS A 83 -15.52 -1.84 7.80
N LEU A 84 -16.32 -2.23 6.80
CA LEU A 84 -15.82 -2.76 5.53
C LEU A 84 -14.98 -1.73 4.77
N GLN A 85 -15.48 -0.50 4.65
CA GLN A 85 -14.75 0.59 3.98
C GLN A 85 -13.41 0.86 4.63
N ARG A 86 -13.35 0.91 5.98
CA ARG A 86 -12.08 1.07 6.70
C ARG A 86 -11.09 -0.06 6.42
N LYS A 87 -11.56 -1.31 6.31
CA LYS A 87 -10.72 -2.46 5.97
C LYS A 87 -10.16 -2.34 4.55
N ILE A 88 -11.01 -2.03 3.57
CA ILE A 88 -10.61 -1.85 2.17
C ILE A 88 -9.59 -0.71 2.05
N MET A 89 -9.88 0.43 2.67
CA MET A 89 -9.00 1.61 2.63
C MET A 89 -7.63 1.33 3.24
N LYS A 90 -7.55 0.56 4.34
CA LYS A 90 -6.26 0.15 4.91
C LYS A 90 -5.44 -0.67 3.92
N ASN A 91 -6.05 -1.70 3.31
CA ASN A 91 -5.38 -2.53 2.33
C ASN A 91 -4.93 -1.73 1.09
N GLU A 92 -5.74 -0.76 0.65
CA GLU A 92 -5.41 0.11 -0.47
C GLU A 92 -4.25 1.05 -0.15
N ILE A 93 -4.22 1.62 1.06
CA ILE A 93 -3.09 2.44 1.53
C ILE A 93 -1.81 1.61 1.61
N GLU A 94 -1.87 0.39 2.14
CA GLU A 94 -0.72 -0.52 2.21
C GLU A 94 -0.18 -0.84 0.83
N ARG A 95 -1.05 -1.20 -0.12
CA ARG A 95 -0.67 -1.46 -1.51
C ARG A 95 -0.11 -0.21 -2.21
N SER A 96 -0.72 0.94 -2.00
CA SER A 96 -0.26 2.22 -2.57
C SER A 96 1.13 2.60 -2.04
N ASN A 97 1.36 2.43 -0.74
CA ASN A 97 2.67 2.66 -0.12
C ASN A 97 3.73 1.70 -0.66
N ALA A 98 3.41 0.41 -0.81
CA ALA A 98 4.33 -0.57 -1.40
C ALA A 98 4.70 -0.19 -2.85
N LEU A 99 3.73 0.21 -3.68
CA LEU A 99 3.99 0.66 -5.05
C LEU A 99 4.86 1.93 -5.09
N LYS A 100 4.60 2.88 -4.19
CA LYS A 100 5.41 4.11 -4.06
C LYS A 100 6.84 3.80 -3.65
N ASP A 101 7.04 2.90 -2.68
CA ASP A 101 8.35 2.46 -2.23
C ASP A 101 9.11 1.78 -3.37
N PHE A 102 8.45 0.89 -4.11
CA PHE A 102 9.02 0.24 -5.29
C PHE A 102 9.48 1.24 -6.35
N ASN A 103 8.63 2.21 -6.72
CA ASN A 103 8.98 3.24 -7.70
C ASN A 103 10.16 4.09 -7.21
N THR A 104 10.17 4.46 -5.93
CA THR A 104 11.28 5.21 -5.32
C THR A 104 12.59 4.42 -5.41
N LEU A 105 12.57 3.13 -5.07
CA LEU A 105 13.72 2.24 -5.17
C LEU A 105 14.23 2.11 -6.60
N MET A 106 13.33 1.98 -7.56
CA MET A 106 13.66 1.90 -8.97
C MET A 106 14.29 3.20 -9.48
N ASP A 107 13.80 4.35 -9.04
CA ASP A 107 14.34 5.65 -9.44
C ASP A 107 15.71 5.90 -8.81
N VAL A 108 15.93 5.52 -7.54
CA VAL A 108 17.28 5.51 -6.94
C VAL A 108 18.22 4.61 -7.73
N PHE A 109 17.77 3.41 -8.15
CA PHE A 109 18.59 2.53 -8.98
C PHE A 109 18.93 3.15 -10.35
N LYS A 110 17.99 3.84 -11.00
CA LYS A 110 18.26 4.56 -12.26
C LYS A 110 19.28 5.69 -12.05
N GLN A 111 19.11 6.49 -11.00
CA GLN A 111 20.04 7.56 -10.66
C GLN A 111 21.45 7.01 -10.44
N ILE A 112 21.60 5.91 -9.72
CA ILE A 112 22.89 5.23 -9.55
C ILE A 112 23.53 4.85 -10.90
N LYS A 113 22.74 4.40 -11.88
CA LYS A 113 23.26 4.05 -13.21
C LYS A 113 23.71 5.29 -13.98
N GLU A 114 22.98 6.39 -13.87
CA GLU A 114 23.29 7.68 -14.50
C GLU A 114 24.56 8.26 -13.88
N ASP A 115 24.58 8.38 -12.55
CA ASP A 115 25.73 8.75 -11.74
C ASP A 115 26.99 7.95 -12.09
N TYR A 116 26.84 6.63 -12.24
CA TYR A 116 27.94 5.77 -12.67
C TYR A 116 28.49 6.16 -14.05
N ASN A 117 27.65 6.56 -14.99
CA ASN A 117 28.10 7.00 -16.31
C ASN A 117 28.74 8.39 -16.26
N ASP A 118 28.28 9.25 -15.36
CA ASP A 118 28.74 10.62 -15.19
C ASP A 118 30.03 10.73 -14.36
N LEU A 119 30.43 9.65 -13.67
CA LEU A 119 31.71 9.55 -12.97
C LEU A 119 32.86 10.02 -13.87
N LYS A 120 33.55 11.09 -13.46
CA LYS A 120 34.60 11.73 -14.26
C LYS A 120 35.98 11.62 -13.64
N TYR A 121 36.96 11.19 -14.42
CA TYR A 121 38.37 11.23 -14.02
C TYR A 121 39.25 11.67 -15.20
N GLY A 122 39.83 12.88 -15.09
CA GLY A 122 40.46 13.54 -16.23
C GLY A 122 39.44 13.76 -17.35
N GLU A 123 39.79 13.35 -18.57
CA GLU A 123 38.90 13.38 -19.75
C GLU A 123 38.02 12.12 -19.89
N SER A 124 38.14 11.16 -18.97
CA SER A 124 37.40 9.90 -19.03
C SER A 124 36.12 9.96 -18.21
N TYR A 125 35.09 9.24 -18.68
CA TYR A 125 33.78 9.11 -18.04
C TYR A 125 33.42 7.64 -17.77
N GLY A 126 32.52 7.42 -16.81
CA GLY A 126 32.00 6.13 -16.37
C GLY A 126 33.04 5.03 -16.21
N LYS A 127 32.87 3.92 -16.95
CA LYS A 127 33.80 2.79 -16.88
C LYS A 127 35.26 3.20 -17.15
N SER A 128 35.48 4.05 -18.14
CA SER A 128 36.82 4.52 -18.49
C SER A 128 37.42 5.39 -17.39
N ALA A 129 36.61 6.22 -16.73
CA ALA A 129 37.04 6.98 -15.56
C ALA A 129 37.51 6.07 -14.43
N ILE A 130 36.75 5.00 -14.13
CA ILE A 130 37.12 4.02 -13.10
C ILE A 130 38.41 3.28 -13.47
N ILE A 131 38.60 2.92 -14.75
CA ILE A 131 39.83 2.28 -15.22
C ILE A 131 41.03 3.22 -15.07
N ALA A 132 40.91 4.46 -15.54
CA ALA A 132 41.95 5.47 -15.44
C ALA A 132 42.28 5.80 -13.98
N PHE A 133 41.25 5.93 -13.14
CA PHE A 133 41.41 6.11 -11.70
C PHE A 133 42.14 4.92 -11.07
N ARG A 134 41.76 3.69 -11.41
CA ARG A 134 42.40 2.47 -10.91
C ARG A 134 43.88 2.41 -11.27
N ALA A 135 44.25 2.75 -12.51
CA ALA A 135 45.64 2.76 -12.95
C ALA A 135 46.48 3.76 -12.12
N HIS A 136 45.95 4.97 -11.87
CA HIS A 136 46.63 5.92 -10.99
C HIS A 136 46.63 5.43 -9.53
N PHE A 137 45.53 4.80 -9.08
CA PHE A 137 45.41 4.26 -7.73
C PHE A 137 46.46 3.19 -7.41
N GLU A 138 46.79 2.34 -8.39
CA GLU A 138 47.83 1.31 -8.27
C GLU A 138 49.24 1.89 -8.03
N VAL A 139 49.51 3.14 -8.43
CA VAL A 139 50.84 3.76 -8.32
C VAL A 139 51.07 4.43 -6.97
N ASP A 140 50.07 5.13 -6.40
CA ASP A 140 50.26 5.90 -5.14
C ASP A 140 48.98 6.02 -4.28
N PRO A 141 48.48 4.94 -3.67
CA PRO A 141 47.19 4.89 -2.97
C PRO A 141 46.95 6.01 -1.94
N ASN A 142 48.02 6.51 -1.29
CA ASN A 142 47.95 7.45 -0.18
C ASN A 142 47.63 8.89 -0.61
N ARG A 143 48.00 9.28 -1.83
CA ARG A 143 47.83 10.65 -2.33
C ARG A 143 46.38 10.95 -2.73
N PHE A 144 45.49 9.96 -2.69
CA PHE A 144 44.16 10.02 -3.28
C PHE A 144 43.02 10.49 -2.37
N ARG A 145 43.21 10.63 -1.05
CA ARG A 145 42.16 11.20 -0.16
C ARG A 145 41.70 12.60 -0.57
N LYS A 146 42.50 13.33 -1.34
CA LYS A 146 42.23 14.71 -1.74
C LYS A 146 41.62 14.85 -3.14
N LYS A 147 41.39 13.76 -3.88
CA LYS A 147 40.81 13.81 -5.24
C LYS A 147 39.29 13.73 -5.18
N SER A 148 38.60 14.55 -5.99
CA SER A 148 37.13 14.55 -6.13
C SER A 148 36.59 13.15 -6.42
N PHE A 149 37.20 12.44 -7.38
CA PHE A 149 36.77 11.10 -7.77
C PHE A 149 36.67 10.11 -6.60
N TYR A 150 37.58 10.18 -5.62
CA TYR A 150 37.52 9.28 -4.46
C TYR A 150 36.24 9.53 -3.63
N ASN A 151 35.86 10.80 -3.47
CA ASN A 151 34.64 11.16 -2.76
C ASN A 151 33.40 10.74 -3.55
N ASP A 152 33.37 11.03 -4.85
CA ASP A 152 32.24 10.69 -5.73
C ASP A 152 32.04 9.17 -5.78
N PHE A 153 33.12 8.42 -6.03
CA PHE A 153 33.07 6.96 -6.04
C PHE A 153 32.65 6.40 -4.67
N THR A 154 33.20 6.93 -3.56
CA THR A 154 32.81 6.51 -2.22
C THR A 154 31.32 6.77 -1.95
N TYR A 155 30.81 7.93 -2.38
CA TYR A 155 29.40 8.28 -2.27
C TYR A 155 28.54 7.25 -3.02
N HIS A 156 28.85 6.93 -4.28
CA HIS A 156 28.07 5.93 -5.02
C HIS A 156 28.10 4.55 -4.36
N ILE A 157 29.25 4.11 -3.82
CA ILE A 157 29.32 2.85 -3.05
C ILE A 157 28.42 2.88 -1.82
N GLN A 158 28.29 4.02 -1.14
CA GLN A 158 27.37 4.17 0.00
C GLN A 158 25.91 4.14 -0.44
N VAL A 159 25.56 4.84 -1.52
CA VAL A 159 24.20 4.83 -2.07
C VAL A 159 23.80 3.41 -2.48
N PHE A 160 24.70 2.63 -3.09
CA PHE A 160 24.49 1.20 -3.34
C PHE A 160 24.18 0.40 -2.09
N ASN A 161 24.97 0.60 -1.02
CA ASN A 161 24.74 -0.10 0.25
C ASN A 161 23.37 0.25 0.85
N LEU A 162 22.99 1.53 0.80
CA LEU A 162 21.70 2.00 1.29
C LEU A 162 20.55 1.47 0.45
N LEU A 163 20.72 1.38 -0.87
CA LEU A 163 19.71 0.80 -1.76
C LEU A 163 19.44 -0.66 -1.39
N ILE A 164 20.50 -1.47 -1.21
CA ILE A 164 20.37 -2.87 -0.79
C ILE A 164 19.63 -2.97 0.56
N ASP A 165 20.05 -2.18 1.55
CA ASP A 165 19.39 -2.15 2.86
C ASP A 165 17.92 -1.75 2.76
N ARG A 166 17.60 -0.79 1.88
CA ARG A 166 16.22 -0.32 1.70
C ARG A 166 15.35 -1.34 0.99
N VAL A 167 15.88 -2.09 0.01
CA VAL A 167 15.16 -3.19 -0.65
C VAL A 167 14.82 -4.27 0.38
N GLU A 168 15.80 -4.72 1.15
CA GLU A 168 15.64 -5.76 2.18
C GLU A 168 14.53 -5.41 3.18
N ASN A 169 14.58 -4.19 3.71
CA ASN A 169 13.67 -3.70 4.75
C ASN A 169 12.35 -3.10 4.23
N SER A 170 12.10 -3.12 2.92
CA SER A 170 10.86 -2.57 2.35
C SER A 170 9.67 -3.52 2.52
N MET A 171 8.45 -2.96 2.48
CA MET A 171 7.19 -3.71 2.52
C MET A 171 6.70 -4.12 1.13
N ILE A 172 7.55 -4.03 0.10
CA ILE A 172 7.18 -4.42 -1.27
C ILE A 172 7.08 -5.94 -1.41
N GLU A 173 6.36 -6.39 -2.43
CA GLU A 173 6.13 -7.81 -2.69
C GLU A 173 7.46 -8.55 -2.98
N SER A 174 7.52 -9.84 -2.63
CA SER A 174 8.73 -10.66 -2.77
C SER A 174 9.23 -10.72 -4.22
N ALA A 175 8.30 -10.80 -5.19
CA ALA A 175 8.65 -10.79 -6.62
C ALA A 175 9.38 -9.49 -7.02
N ASP A 176 8.92 -8.33 -6.53
CA ASP A 176 9.53 -7.03 -6.80
C ASP A 176 10.88 -6.88 -6.10
N LYS A 177 11.02 -7.38 -4.86
CA LYS A 177 12.32 -7.46 -4.16
C LYS A 177 13.32 -8.27 -4.98
N ASN A 178 12.92 -9.45 -5.44
CA ASN A 178 13.78 -10.34 -6.24
C ASN A 178 14.19 -9.67 -7.55
N MET A 179 13.27 -8.97 -8.23
CA MET A 179 13.60 -8.22 -9.43
C MET A 179 14.63 -7.12 -9.15
N LEU A 180 14.41 -6.29 -8.12
CA LEU A 180 15.33 -5.21 -7.75
C LEU A 180 16.71 -5.76 -7.35
N ASN A 181 16.75 -6.80 -6.53
CA ASN A 181 17.97 -7.50 -6.15
C ASN A 181 18.73 -7.98 -7.38
N ASN A 182 18.06 -8.66 -8.32
CA ASN A 182 18.69 -9.11 -9.55
C ASN A 182 19.27 -7.95 -10.38
N LEU A 183 18.55 -6.84 -10.52
CA LEU A 183 19.04 -5.65 -11.22
C LEU A 183 20.29 -5.06 -10.55
N ILE A 184 20.29 -4.92 -9.23
CA ILE A 184 21.42 -4.44 -8.44
C ILE A 184 22.64 -5.36 -8.64
N VAL A 185 22.44 -6.67 -8.49
CA VAL A 185 23.53 -7.64 -8.59
C VAL A 185 24.08 -7.70 -10.01
N PHE A 186 23.23 -7.72 -11.05
CA PHE A 186 23.71 -7.72 -12.44
C PHE A 186 24.49 -6.46 -12.77
N PHE A 187 24.02 -5.30 -12.33
CA PHE A 187 24.75 -4.06 -12.52
C PHE A 187 26.11 -4.12 -11.82
N TYR A 188 26.15 -4.51 -10.55
CA TYR A 188 27.40 -4.61 -9.80
C TYR A 188 28.38 -5.60 -10.43
N LYS A 189 27.93 -6.82 -10.73
CA LYS A 189 28.77 -7.89 -11.31
C LYS A 189 29.35 -7.44 -12.66
N SER A 190 28.57 -6.77 -13.50
CA SER A 190 28.99 -6.37 -14.84
C SER A 190 29.82 -5.08 -14.90
N LYS A 191 29.58 -4.13 -14.00
CA LYS A 191 30.17 -2.77 -14.07
C LYS A 191 31.18 -2.45 -12.98
N LEU A 192 31.06 -3.05 -11.79
CA LEU A 192 31.79 -2.60 -10.59
C LEU A 192 32.69 -3.69 -9.97
N ARG A 193 32.26 -4.96 -9.93
CA ARG A 193 32.91 -6.04 -9.15
C ARG A 193 34.41 -6.14 -9.37
N ILE A 194 34.85 -6.15 -10.63
CA ILE A 194 36.29 -6.25 -10.96
C ILE A 194 37.08 -5.08 -10.38
N HIS A 195 36.53 -3.87 -10.46
CA HIS A 195 37.18 -2.66 -9.95
C HIS A 195 37.19 -2.65 -8.42
N VAL A 196 36.05 -2.93 -7.79
CA VAL A 196 35.90 -3.00 -6.33
C VAL A 196 36.89 -3.99 -5.73
N ARG A 197 36.95 -5.21 -6.24
CA ARG A 197 37.89 -6.23 -5.74
C ARG A 197 39.35 -5.84 -5.93
N LYS A 198 39.68 -5.18 -7.05
CA LYS A 198 41.04 -4.70 -7.29
C LYS A 198 41.41 -3.58 -6.31
N PHE A 199 40.51 -2.64 -6.04
CA PHE A 199 40.72 -1.61 -5.01
C PHE A 199 40.91 -2.22 -3.62
N ILE A 200 40.06 -3.18 -3.23
CA ILE A 200 40.19 -3.89 -1.95
C ILE A 200 41.58 -4.52 -1.84
N LYS A 201 42.01 -5.26 -2.87
CA LYS A 201 43.31 -5.95 -2.88
C LYS A 201 44.47 -4.97 -2.69
N ILE A 202 44.47 -3.84 -3.40
CA ILE A 202 45.52 -2.82 -3.31
C ILE A 202 45.53 -2.16 -1.93
N CYS A 203 44.36 -1.78 -1.40
CA CYS A 203 44.30 -1.14 -0.09
C CYS A 203 44.81 -2.06 1.04
N ILE A 204 44.52 -3.36 0.95
CA ILE A 204 45.00 -4.36 1.90
C ILE A 204 46.52 -4.53 1.80
N SER A 205 47.07 -4.68 0.57
CA SER A 205 48.51 -4.88 0.39
C SER A 205 49.34 -3.69 0.88
N GLU A 206 48.85 -2.48 0.60
CA GLU A 206 49.54 -1.23 0.93
C GLU A 206 49.22 -0.72 2.34
N LYS A 207 48.30 -1.38 3.06
CA LYS A 207 47.78 -0.97 4.38
C LYS A 207 47.25 0.47 4.39
N THR A 208 46.54 0.85 3.34
CA THR A 208 46.02 2.23 3.13
C THR A 208 44.48 2.27 3.17
N LEU A 209 43.93 3.46 3.46
CA LEU A 209 42.50 3.76 3.33
C LEU A 209 41.52 2.75 3.99
N PRO A 210 41.70 2.36 5.27
CA PRO A 210 40.95 1.27 5.90
C PRO A 210 39.42 1.46 5.85
N GLY A 211 38.93 2.70 6.04
CA GLY A 211 37.50 3.00 5.96
C GLY A 211 36.91 2.82 4.56
N PHE A 212 37.69 3.09 3.50
CA PHE A 212 37.26 2.83 2.12
C PHE A 212 37.23 1.34 1.84
N THR A 213 38.28 0.61 2.23
CA THR A 213 38.34 -0.85 2.09
C THR A 213 37.18 -1.53 2.79
N MET A 214 36.84 -1.11 4.01
CA MET A 214 35.71 -1.66 4.77
C MET A 214 34.38 -1.45 4.05
N ARG A 215 34.15 -0.25 3.48
CA ARG A 215 32.91 0.03 2.72
C ARG A 215 32.81 -0.80 1.45
N LEU A 216 33.92 -0.98 0.74
CA LEU A 216 33.97 -1.82 -0.46
C LEU A 216 33.73 -3.29 -0.13
N LYS A 217 34.36 -3.81 0.94
CA LYS A 217 34.13 -5.19 1.40
C LYS A 217 32.68 -5.41 1.80
N LYS A 218 32.11 -4.51 2.61
CA LYS A 218 30.70 -4.57 3.03
C LYS A 218 29.77 -4.65 1.82
N LEU A 219 30.03 -3.87 0.77
CA LEU A 219 29.24 -3.94 -0.46
C LEU A 219 29.42 -5.29 -1.19
N ASP A 220 30.66 -5.74 -1.39
CA ASP A 220 30.94 -7.01 -2.10
C ASP A 220 30.28 -8.18 -1.35
N GLU A 221 30.42 -8.24 -0.02
CA GLU A 221 29.82 -9.27 0.84
C GLU A 221 28.30 -9.26 0.79
N LYS A 222 27.66 -8.09 0.93
CA LYS A 222 26.20 -7.98 0.80
C LYS A 222 25.70 -8.50 -0.53
N ILE A 223 26.37 -8.16 -1.62
CA ILE A 223 25.96 -8.57 -2.97
C ILE A 223 26.14 -10.06 -3.20
N GLU A 224 27.18 -10.68 -2.63
CA GLU A 224 27.30 -12.15 -2.69
C GLU A 224 26.20 -12.83 -1.87
N ASN A 225 25.83 -12.29 -0.70
CA ASN A 225 24.80 -12.87 0.15
C ASN A 225 23.40 -12.84 -0.47
N ILE A 226 23.07 -11.84 -1.31
CA ILE A 226 21.79 -11.77 -2.03
C ILE A 226 21.52 -13.04 -2.87
N PHE A 227 22.56 -13.73 -3.35
CA PHE A 227 22.43 -14.95 -4.17
C PHE A 227 22.46 -16.27 -3.38
N ILE A 228 22.75 -16.23 -2.08
CA ILE A 228 22.86 -17.44 -1.26
C ILE A 228 21.47 -17.85 -0.69
N GLU A 229 20.46 -16.99 -0.83
CA GLU A 229 19.10 -17.21 -0.31
C GLU A 229 18.10 -17.80 -1.33
N ASP A 230 18.53 -18.09 -2.57
CA ASP A 230 17.78 -18.86 -3.58
C ASP A 230 18.24 -20.34 -3.63
#